data_AF-A0A539DZA2-F1
#
_entry.id   AF-A0A539DZA2-F1
#
_cell.length_a   1.000
_cell.length_b   1.000
_cell.length_c   1.000
_cell.angle_alpha   90.00
_cell.angle_beta   90.00
_cell.angle_gamma   90.00
#
_symmetry.space_group_name_H-M   'P 1'
#
loop_
_entity.id
_entity.type
_entity.pdbx_description
1 polymer ?
#
loop_
_entity_poly.entity_id
_entity_poly.type
_entity_poly.pdbx_seq_one_letter_code
_entity_poly.pdbx_strand_id
1 'polypeptide(L)'
;MVALGAGHSHFEDEQFAEHVAEALAGCFVILLLPHADPMVSETVLRARCASERGEAWGGVEFLPEWVTSSQNAALADAVVYATSMTPTEIALHAAGAIPAGRR
;
A
#
# COMPACT_ATOMS: atom_id res chain seq x y z
N MET A 1 -2.31 -5.43 -13.90
CA MET A 1 -2.26 -5.00 -12.49
C MET A 1 -0.96 -4.24 -12.30
N VAL A 2 -1.04 -2.94 -12.04
CA VAL A 2 0.13 -2.12 -11.72
C VAL A 2 0.25 -2.13 -10.20
N ALA A 3 1.43 -2.47 -9.67
CA ALA A 3 1.72 -2.40 -8.24
C ALA A 3 2.55 -1.14 -7.98
N LEU A 4 2.00 -0.22 -7.19
CA LEU A 4 2.72 0.96 -6.71
C LEU A 4 3.12 0.72 -5.26
N GLY A 5 4.40 0.90 -4.94
CA GLY A 5 4.86 0.99 -3.56
C GLY A 5 4.39 2.31 -2.94
N ALA A 6 4.24 2.35 -1.61
CA ALA A 6 3.72 3.52 -0.90
C ALA A 6 4.52 4.82 -1.14
N GLY A 7 5.81 4.73 -1.44
CA GLY A 7 6.65 5.87 -1.82
C GLY A 7 6.36 6.47 -3.21
N HIS A 8 5.45 5.87 -4.00
CA HIS A 8 5.02 6.38 -5.30
C HIS A 8 3.63 7.03 -5.27
N SER A 9 3.00 7.12 -4.09
CA SER A 9 1.64 7.64 -3.91
C SER A 9 1.48 8.50 -2.65
N HIS A 10 2.58 8.81 -1.97
CA HIS A 10 2.63 9.75 -0.84
C HIS A 10 3.69 10.81 -1.14
N PHE A 11 3.29 12.07 -1.13
CA PHE A 11 4.14 13.20 -1.49
C PHE A 11 4.04 14.32 -0.45
N GLU A 12 5.15 15.01 -0.19
CA GLU A 12 5.15 16.22 0.63
C GLU A 12 4.48 17.40 -0.10
N ASP A 13 4.60 17.46 -1.44
CA ASP A 13 3.93 18.43 -2.29
C ASP A 13 2.62 17.86 -2.80
N GLU A 14 1.51 18.49 -2.40
CA GLU A 14 0.14 18.09 -2.72
C GLU A 14 -0.13 18.07 -4.24
N GLN A 15 0.58 18.86 -5.04
CA GLN A 15 0.42 18.85 -6.49
C GLN A 15 0.78 17.49 -7.10
N PHE A 16 1.79 16.79 -6.55
CA PHE A 16 2.13 15.45 -7.05
C PHE A 16 1.07 14.42 -6.64
N ALA A 17 0.44 14.58 -5.47
CA ALA A 17 -0.64 13.72 -5.03
C ALA A 17 -1.86 13.86 -5.97
N GLU A 18 -2.20 15.09 -6.37
CA GLU A 18 -3.27 15.37 -7.33
C GLU A 18 -2.99 14.74 -8.70
N HIS A 19 -1.78 14.91 -9.25
CA HIS A 19 -1.41 14.31 -10.53
C HIS A 19 -1.50 12.77 -10.52
N VAL A 20 -1.12 12.13 -9.42
CA VAL A 20 -1.25 10.66 -9.28
C VAL A 20 -2.72 10.26 -9.19
N ALA A 21 -3.55 11.01 -8.46
CA ALA A 21 -4.99 10.77 -8.40
C ALA A 21 -5.65 10.88 -9.78
N GLU A 22 -5.31 11.91 -10.56
CA GLU A 22 -5.79 12.07 -11.93
C GLU A 22 -5.36 10.92 -12.84
N ALA A 23 -4.08 10.52 -12.77
CA ALA A 23 -3.56 9.41 -13.56
C ALA A 23 -4.24 8.08 -13.24
N LEU A 24 -4.72 7.91 -12.00
CA LEU A 24 -5.39 6.70 -11.52
C LEU A 24 -6.93 6.78 -11.56
N ALA A 25 -7.53 7.89 -12.00
CA ALA A 25 -8.98 8.11 -11.93
C ALA A 25 -9.84 7.05 -12.66
N GLY A 26 -9.27 6.34 -13.64
CA GLY A 26 -9.92 5.23 -14.35
C GLY A 26 -9.56 3.83 -13.83
N CYS A 27 -8.71 3.73 -12.81
CA CYS A 27 -8.23 2.48 -12.24
C CYS A 27 -9.04 2.08 -11.00
N PHE A 28 -8.97 0.80 -10.64
CA PHE A 28 -9.37 0.32 -9.31
C PHE A 28 -8.11 0.17 -8.47
N VAL A 29 -7.98 0.97 -7.42
CA VAL A 29 -6.77 1.04 -6.60
C VAL A 29 -6.97 0.25 -5.31
N ILE A 30 -6.03 -0.67 -5.05
CA ILE A 30 -6.02 -1.48 -3.83
C ILE A 30 -4.84 -1.05 -2.97
N LEU A 31 -5.13 -0.61 -1.75
CA LEU A 31 -4.10 -0.41 -0.72
C LEU A 31 -3.86 -1.73 0.01
N LEU A 32 -2.66 -2.29 -0.17
CA LEU A 32 -2.24 -3.54 0.48
C LEU A 32 -1.43 -3.25 1.73
N LEU A 33 -1.94 -3.65 2.90
CA LEU A 33 -1.27 -3.52 4.19
C LEU A 33 -1.06 -4.89 4.84
N PRO A 34 0.00 -5.11 5.64
CA PRO A 34 0.18 -6.39 6.32
C PRO A 34 -0.92 -6.70 7.35
N HIS A 35 -1.47 -5.68 8.02
CA HIS A 35 -2.45 -5.80 9.09
C HIS A 35 -3.32 -4.53 9.20
N ALA A 36 -4.52 -4.66 9.76
CA ALA A 36 -5.43 -3.51 9.97
C ALA A 36 -4.97 -2.56 11.08
N ASP A 37 -4.17 -3.07 12.02
CA ASP A 37 -3.49 -2.27 13.03
C ASP A 37 -2.21 -1.68 12.43
N PRO A 38 -2.09 -0.34 12.36
CA PRO A 38 -0.91 0.34 11.84
C PRO A 38 0.39 -0.08 12.52
N MET A 39 0.38 -0.28 13.85
CA MET A 39 1.58 -0.65 14.60
C MET A 39 2.06 -2.06 14.23
N VAL A 40 1.12 -2.96 14.01
CA VAL A 40 1.43 -4.33 13.56
C VAL A 40 1.94 -4.30 12.12
N SER A 41 1.31 -3.51 11.25
CA SER A 41 1.77 -3.32 9.86
C SER A 41 3.20 -2.79 9.80
N GLU A 42 3.50 -1.74 10.57
CA GLU A 42 4.83 -1.18 10.67
C GLU A 42 5.86 -2.22 11.14
N THR A 43 5.54 -2.96 12.21
CA THR A 43 6.41 -4.00 12.76
C THR A 43 6.74 -5.07 11.71
N VAL A 44 5.73 -5.55 10.99
CA VAL A 44 5.91 -6.55 9.92
C VAL A 44 6.77 -6.00 8.79
N LEU A 45 6.53 -4.76 8.35
CA LEU A 45 7.30 -4.14 7.26
C LEU A 45 8.76 -3.91 7.67
N ARG A 46 9.02 -3.46 8.91
CA ARG A 46 10.38 -3.31 9.46
C ARG A 46 11.13 -4.65 9.47
N ALA A 47 10.49 -5.72 9.94
CA ALA A 47 11.09 -7.04 9.97
C ALA A 47 11.44 -7.55 8.55
N ARG A 48 10.53 -7.37 7.59
CA ARG A 48 10.78 -7.72 6.18
C ARG A 48 11.96 -6.95 5.60
N CYS A 49 11.99 -5.62 5.81
CA CYS A 49 13.07 -4.77 5.35
C CYS A 49 14.44 -5.22 5.87
N ALA A 50 14.55 -5.48 7.18
CA ALA A 50 15.78 -5.96 7.80
C ALA A 50 16.21 -7.31 7.20
N SER A 51 15.27 -8.24 6.98
CA SER A 51 15.56 -9.56 6.43
C SER A 51 16.02 -9.54 4.96
N GLU A 52 15.48 -8.64 4.15
CA GLU A 52 15.74 -8.60 2.70
C GLU A 52 16.98 -7.77 2.35
N ARG A 53 17.30 -6.73 3.13
CA ARG A 53 18.30 -5.71 2.75
C ARG A 53 19.45 -5.57 3.72
N GLY A 54 19.44 -6.27 4.86
CA GLY A 54 20.51 -6.23 5.86
C GLY A 54 20.56 -4.95 6.70
N GLU A 55 19.95 -3.86 6.24
CA GLU A 55 19.75 -2.62 6.97
C GLU A 55 18.26 -2.22 6.91
N ALA A 56 17.77 -1.64 8.01
CA ALA A 56 16.48 -0.96 7.95
C ALA A 56 16.65 0.24 7.01
N TRP A 57 15.73 0.42 6.05
CA TRP A 57 15.78 1.48 5.03
C TRP A 57 16.32 2.78 5.66
N GLY A 58 17.38 3.35 5.10
CA GLY A 58 18.17 4.45 5.69
C GLY A 58 17.32 5.67 6.06
N GLY A 59 16.69 5.63 7.23
CA GLY A 59 15.59 6.50 7.60
C GLY A 59 14.25 5.76 7.65
N VAL A 60 14.08 4.84 8.60
CA VAL A 60 12.86 4.08 8.87
C VAL A 60 11.70 4.94 9.41
N GLU A 61 11.75 6.25 9.14
CA GLU A 61 10.80 7.27 9.57
C GLU A 61 9.57 7.32 8.65
N PHE A 62 9.71 6.91 7.38
CA PHE A 62 8.62 6.94 6.40
C PHE A 62 7.65 5.76 6.50
N LEU A 63 8.04 4.63 7.12
CA LEU A 63 7.14 3.48 7.25
C LEU A 63 5.87 3.81 8.07
N PRO A 64 5.97 4.45 9.25
CA PRO A 64 4.81 4.96 9.97
C PRO A 64 3.91 5.84 9.11
N GLU A 65 4.50 6.78 8.37
CA GLU A 65 3.78 7.72 7.50
C GLU A 65 3.07 7.01 6.36
N TRP A 66 3.72 6.04 5.72
CA TRP A 66 3.13 5.28 4.61
C TRP A 66 1.99 4.37 5.04
N VAL A 67 2.12 3.73 6.20
CA VAL A 67 1.08 2.86 6.76
C VAL A 67 -0.16 3.66 7.16
N THR A 68 0.01 4.92 7.55
CA THR A 68 -1.07 5.80 8.01
C THR A 68 -1.42 6.92 7.01
N SER A 69 -0.85 6.88 5.80
CA SER A 69 -0.96 7.93 4.80
C SER A 69 -2.41 8.18 4.38
N SER A 70 -2.91 9.39 4.66
CA SER A 70 -4.22 9.84 4.21
C SER A 70 -4.30 9.92 2.69
N GLN A 71 -3.20 10.24 1.99
CA GLN A 71 -3.14 10.25 0.53
C GLN A 71 -3.34 8.84 -0.04
N ASN A 72 -2.67 7.83 0.54
CA ASN A 72 -2.85 6.43 0.12
C ASN A 72 -4.28 5.95 0.39
N ALA A 73 -4.85 6.33 1.53
CA ALA A 73 -6.22 5.99 1.87
C ALA A 73 -7.24 6.66 0.93
N ALA A 74 -7.01 7.91 0.53
CA ALA A 74 -7.89 8.65 -0.37
C ALA A 74 -7.87 8.10 -1.81
N LEU A 75 -6.73 7.57 -2.26
CA LEU A 75 -6.60 6.94 -3.57
C LEU A 75 -7.28 5.56 -3.65
N ALA A 76 -7.41 4.86 -2.52
CA ALA A 76 -7.80 3.45 -2.50
C ALA A 76 -9.31 3.25 -2.61
N ASP A 77 -9.75 2.45 -3.60
CA ASP A 77 -11.13 1.94 -3.65
C ASP A 77 -11.35 0.80 -2.64
N ALA A 78 -10.29 0.07 -2.29
CA ALA A 78 -10.33 -1.02 -1.30
C ALA A 78 -9.00 -1.16 -0.55
N VAL A 79 -9.09 -1.65 0.69
CA VAL A 79 -7.92 -2.02 1.50
C VAL A 79 -7.89 -3.53 1.68
N VAL A 80 -6.76 -4.15 1.39
CA VAL A 80 -6.51 -5.58 1.63
C VAL A 80 -5.49 -5.72 2.75
N TYR A 81 -5.87 -6.47 3.79
CA TYR A 81 -4.97 -6.83 4.88
C TYR A 81 -4.40 -8.23 4.66
N ALA A 82 -3.10 -8.33 4.51
CA ALA A 82 -2.38 -9.55 4.13
C ALA A 82 -2.01 -10.45 5.33
N THR A 83 -2.70 -10.32 6.46
CA THR A 83 -2.36 -11.02 7.70
C THR A 83 -2.31 -12.53 7.48
N SER A 84 -1.13 -13.13 7.64
CA SER A 84 -0.91 -14.58 7.48
C SER A 84 -1.25 -15.14 6.09
N MET A 85 -1.37 -14.29 5.07
CA MET A 85 -1.66 -14.71 3.70
C MET A 85 -0.38 -14.96 2.89
N THR A 86 -0.40 -16.00 2.08
CA THR A 86 0.60 -16.23 1.02
C THR A 86 0.41 -15.25 -0.14
N PRO A 87 1.43 -15.01 -0.97
CA PRO A 87 1.30 -14.14 -2.16
C PRO A 87 0.13 -14.52 -3.08
N THR A 88 -0.13 -15.82 -3.27
CA THR A 88 -1.25 -16.31 -4.09
C THR A 88 -2.60 -15.98 -3.46
N GLU A 89 -2.74 -16.17 -2.14
CA GLU A 89 -3.98 -15.81 -1.43
C GLU A 89 -4.23 -14.31 -1.48
N ILE A 90 -3.18 -13.48 -1.34
CA ILE A 90 -3.28 -12.02 -1.47
C ILE A 90 -3.78 -11.65 -2.87
N ALA A 91 -3.18 -12.23 -3.91
CA ALA A 91 -3.58 -11.93 -5.29
C ALA A 91 -5.03 -12.32 -5.57
N LEU A 92 -5.48 -13.48 -5.08
CA LEU A 92 -6.87 -13.93 -5.22
C LEU A 92 -7.84 -13.03 -4.46
N HIS A 93 -7.49 -12.63 -3.25
CA HIS A 93 -8.31 -11.74 -2.44
C HIS A 93 -8.41 -10.34 -3.05
N ALA A 94 -7.29 -9.79 -3.53
CA ALA A 94 -7.23 -8.51 -4.24
C ALA A 94 -8.07 -8.55 -5.53
N ALA A 95 -7.97 -9.61 -6.34
CA ALA A 95 -8.81 -9.78 -7.53
C ALA A 95 -10.30 -9.91 -7.17
N GLY A 96 -10.61 -10.54 -6.03
CA GLY A 96 -11.96 -10.63 -5.48
C GLY A 96 -12.56 -9.28 -5.08
N ALA A 97 -11.73 -8.34 -4.60
CA ALA A 97 -12.16 -7.00 -4.20
C ALA A 97 -12.59 -6.11 -5.39
N ILE A 98 -12.14 -6.41 -6.61
CA ILE A 98 -12.51 -5.65 -7.80
C ILE A 98 -13.96 -5.99 -8.21
N PRO A 99 -14.88 -4.99 -8.24
CA PRO A 99 -16.27 -5.19 -8.65
C PRO A 99 -16.36 -5.76 -10.07
N ALA A 100 -17.34 -6.64 -10.31
CA ALA A 100 -17.50 -7.36 -11.58
C ALA A 100 -17.62 -6.47 -12.83
N GLY A 101 -18.03 -5.20 -12.69
CA GLY A 101 -18.11 -4.21 -13.77
C GLY A 101 -16.83 -3.39 -14.02
N ARG A 102 -15.74 -3.67 -13.30
CA ARG A 102 -14.43 -2.99 -13.41
C ARG A 102 -13.26 -3.98 -13.61
N ARG A 103 -13.55 -5.24 -13.93
CA ARG A 103 -12.55 -6.29 -14.16
C ARG A 103 -12.05 -6.32 -15.60
#